data_AF-A0A957X7G6-F1
#
_entry.id   AF-A0A957X7G6-F1
#
_cell.length_a   1.000
_cell.length_b   1.000
_cell.length_c   1.000
_cell.angle_alpha   90.00
_cell.angle_beta   90.00
_cell.angle_gamma   90.00
#
_symmetry.space_group_name_H-M   'P 1'
#
loop_
_entity.id
_entity.type
_entity.pdbx_description
1 polymer ?
#
loop_
_entity_poly.entity_id
_entity_poly.type
_entity_poly.pdbx_seq_one_letter_code
_entity_poly.pdbx_strand_id
1 'polypeptide(L)'
;RSADTRWRGLARAELQNPSMAMRMEAARACGELEVQKAERELIELLADDEQMVRLAAIFALGRIGGQRAKEALRVLADSDDAVDAEAADLALEEMLFYGSDEGIELFDDEEDEEDSWDLDPWMTFDDLDDDDFGAYADDELDE
;
A
#
# COMPACT_ATOMS: atom_id res chain seq x y z
N ARG A 1 6.44 11.18 4.52
CA ARG A 1 7.31 10.17 5.19
C ARG A 1 8.73 10.74 5.26
N SER A 2 9.26 11.04 6.45
CA SER A 2 10.62 11.60 6.60
C SER A 2 11.66 10.48 6.48
N ALA A 3 11.99 10.09 5.25
CA ALA A 3 13.01 9.09 4.95
C ALA A 3 14.42 9.69 5.12
N ASP A 4 14.82 9.91 6.37
CA ASP A 4 16.18 10.36 6.67
C ASP A 4 17.17 9.22 6.35
N THR A 5 18.11 9.50 5.43
CA THR A 5 19.12 8.56 4.95
C THR A 5 19.90 7.86 6.07
N ARG A 6 20.01 8.48 7.25
CA ARG A 6 20.68 7.88 8.42
C ARG A 6 20.03 6.58 8.89
N TRP A 7 18.70 6.45 8.75
CA TRP A 7 17.99 5.26 9.21
C TRP A 7 18.21 4.05 8.31
N ARG A 8 18.52 4.25 7.03
CA ARG A 8 18.80 3.15 6.09
C ARG A 8 20.03 2.34 6.50
N GLY A 9 21.07 3.02 6.98
CA GLY A 9 22.29 2.37 7.45
C GLY A 9 22.05 1.55 8.72
N LEU A 10 21.27 2.12 9.65
CA LEU A 10 20.93 1.44 10.90
C LEU A 10 20.02 0.22 10.65
N ALA A 11 18.95 0.39 9.88
CA ALA A 11 18.03 -0.70 9.55
C ALA A 11 18.77 -1.88 8.91
N ARG A 12 19.65 -1.62 7.93
CA ARG A 12 20.45 -2.68 7.30
C ARG A 12 21.40 -3.36 8.30
N ALA A 13 21.99 -2.62 9.23
CA ALA A 13 22.92 -3.20 10.22
C ALA A 13 22.21 -4.18 11.18
N GLU A 14 20.93 -3.95 11.46
CA GLU A 14 20.14 -4.78 12.38
C GLU A 14 19.56 -6.06 11.75
N LEU A 15 19.73 -6.28 10.44
CA LEU A 15 19.26 -7.50 9.76
C LEU A 15 19.92 -8.78 10.29
N GLN A 16 21.10 -8.68 10.90
CA GLN A 16 21.84 -9.82 11.47
C GLN A 16 21.78 -9.83 13.01
N ASN A 17 20.84 -9.11 13.61
CA ASN A 17 20.73 -9.05 15.06
C ASN A 17 20.35 -10.44 15.64
N PRO A 18 20.91 -10.83 16.81
CA PRO A 18 20.54 -12.10 17.46
C PRO A 18 19.05 -12.17 17.84
N SER A 19 18.40 -11.04 18.07
CA SER A 19 16.96 -10.98 18.35
C SER A 19 16.14 -11.10 17.06
N MET A 20 15.27 -12.12 16.99
CA MET A 20 14.34 -12.30 15.86
C MET A 20 13.44 -11.07 15.65
N ALA A 21 12.97 -10.45 16.73
CA ALA A 21 12.10 -9.27 16.66
C ALA A 21 12.84 -8.09 16.02
N MET A 22 14.15 -7.96 16.28
CA MET A 22 14.97 -6.91 15.70
C MET A 22 15.24 -7.18 14.21
N ARG A 23 15.53 -8.42 13.81
CA ARG A 23 15.70 -8.78 12.38
C ARG A 23 14.43 -8.52 11.59
N MET A 24 13.28 -8.92 12.12
CA MET A 24 11.96 -8.70 11.51
C MET A 24 11.70 -7.21 11.29
N GLU A 25 11.87 -6.37 12.34
CA GLU A 25 11.62 -4.93 12.23
C GLU A 25 12.64 -4.24 11.31
N ALA A 26 13.89 -4.70 11.34
CA ALA A 26 14.95 -4.24 10.43
C ALA A 26 14.61 -4.54 8.96
N ALA A 27 14.13 -5.75 8.66
CA ALA A 27 13.71 -6.14 7.32
C ALA A 27 12.54 -5.28 6.85
N ARG A 28 11.50 -5.13 7.68
CA ARG A 28 10.35 -4.27 7.40
C ARG A 28 10.77 -2.83 7.12
N ALA A 29 11.62 -2.26 7.97
CA ALA A 29 12.14 -0.90 7.80
C ALA A 29 12.96 -0.77 6.50
N CYS A 30 13.73 -1.79 6.11
CA CYS A 30 14.46 -1.79 4.85
C CYS A 30 13.51 -1.78 3.63
N GLY A 31 12.40 -2.50 3.70
CA GLY A 31 11.33 -2.46 2.68
C GLY A 31 10.68 -1.09 2.57
N GLU A 32 10.23 -0.53 3.69
CA GLU A 32 9.55 0.78 3.75
C GLU A 32 10.44 1.96 3.34
N LEU A 33 11.75 1.84 3.55
CA LEU A 33 12.75 2.83 3.16
C LEU A 33 13.39 2.56 1.79
N GLU A 34 12.97 1.48 1.13
CA GLU A 34 13.44 0.98 -0.17
C GLU A 34 14.98 0.91 -0.22
N VAL A 35 15.57 0.25 0.78
CA VAL A 35 17.02 0.16 0.94
C VAL A 35 17.59 -0.87 -0.03
N GLN A 36 17.79 -0.47 -1.29
CA GLN A 36 18.38 -1.31 -2.35
C GLN A 36 19.67 -2.03 -1.93
N LYS A 37 20.51 -1.39 -1.10
CA LYS A 37 21.76 -1.98 -0.60
C LYS A 37 21.57 -3.17 0.35
N ALA A 38 20.36 -3.41 0.84
CA ALA A 38 20.01 -4.53 1.72
C ALA A 38 19.49 -5.75 0.94
N GLU A 39 19.34 -5.66 -0.39
CA GLU A 39 18.77 -6.74 -1.23
C GLU A 39 19.42 -8.09 -0.93
N ARG A 40 20.76 -8.14 -0.86
CA ARG A 40 21.48 -9.38 -0.62
C ARG A 40 21.17 -9.95 0.77
N GLU A 41 21.25 -9.14 1.80
CA GLU A 41 20.99 -9.56 3.18
C GLU A 41 19.53 -10.00 3.37
N LEU A 42 18.59 -9.35 2.68
CA LEU A 42 17.17 -9.75 2.71
C LEU A 42 16.93 -11.08 1.99
N ILE A 43 17.63 -11.36 0.89
CA ILE A 43 17.60 -12.69 0.25
C ILE A 43 18.13 -13.76 1.21
N GLU A 44 19.19 -13.46 1.98
CA GLU A 44 19.71 -14.38 3.00
C GLU A 44 18.67 -14.67 4.10
N LEU A 45 17.85 -13.67 4.48
CA LEU A 45 16.77 -13.82 5.47
C LEU A 45 15.56 -14.64 4.99
N LEU A 46 15.43 -14.93 3.69
CA LEU A 46 14.41 -15.87 3.20
C LEU A 46 14.62 -17.30 3.70
N ALA A 47 15.81 -17.60 4.23
CA ALA A 47 16.12 -18.90 4.85
C ALA A 47 16.20 -18.82 6.39
N ASP A 48 15.69 -17.75 7.01
CA ASP A 48 15.69 -17.62 8.47
C ASP A 48 14.80 -18.69 9.13
N ASP A 49 15.25 -19.20 10.28
CA ASP A 49 14.53 -20.22 11.05
C ASP A 49 13.13 -19.72 11.48
N GLU A 50 12.99 -18.40 11.67
CA GLU A 50 11.78 -17.78 12.14
C GLU A 50 10.89 -17.29 10.98
N GLN A 51 9.67 -17.82 10.92
CA GLN A 51 8.71 -17.51 9.85
C GLN A 51 8.39 -16.01 9.77
N MET A 52 8.24 -15.34 10.92
CA MET A 52 7.98 -13.89 10.96
C MET A 52 9.10 -13.07 10.31
N VAL A 53 10.36 -13.53 10.42
CA VAL A 53 11.51 -12.86 9.80
C VAL A 53 11.50 -13.10 8.28
N ARG A 54 11.19 -14.32 7.84
CA ARG A 54 11.06 -14.64 6.40
C ARG A 54 9.98 -13.79 5.74
N LEU A 55 8.79 -13.69 6.35
CA LEU A 55 7.70 -12.86 5.85
C LEU A 55 8.08 -11.37 5.75
N ALA A 56 8.81 -10.84 6.73
CA ALA A 56 9.30 -9.47 6.67
C ALA A 56 10.32 -9.26 5.55
N ALA A 57 11.16 -10.25 5.27
CA ALA A 57 12.11 -10.23 4.16
C ALA A 57 11.41 -10.31 2.79
N ILE A 58 10.38 -11.16 2.66
CA ILE A 58 9.53 -11.27 1.46
C ILE A 58 8.88 -9.91 1.14
N PHE A 59 8.22 -9.31 2.13
CA PHE A 59 7.64 -7.97 2.01
C PHE A 59 8.68 -6.94 1.56
N ALA A 60 9.84 -6.93 2.21
CA ALA A 60 10.89 -5.97 1.90
C ALA A 60 11.44 -6.13 0.47
N LEU A 61 11.60 -7.35 -0.01
CA LEU A 61 12.02 -7.63 -1.39
C LEU A 61 10.94 -7.22 -2.42
N GLY A 62 9.66 -7.42 -2.10
CA GLY A 62 8.53 -6.92 -2.90
C GLY A 62 8.58 -5.39 -3.08
N ARG A 63 8.80 -4.67 -1.98
CA ARG A 63 8.92 -3.19 -1.96
C ARG A 63 10.19 -2.67 -2.66
N ILE A 64 11.33 -3.31 -2.44
CA ILE A 64 12.61 -2.92 -3.04
C ILE A 64 12.61 -3.18 -4.54
N GLY A 65 12.02 -4.30 -4.97
CA GLY A 65 11.98 -4.68 -6.37
C GLY A 65 13.36 -5.06 -6.94
N GLY A 66 13.46 -5.02 -8.26
CA GLY A 66 14.68 -5.41 -8.98
C GLY A 66 14.69 -6.88 -9.42
N GLN A 67 15.60 -7.19 -10.35
CA GLN A 67 15.62 -8.49 -11.02
C GLN A 67 15.93 -9.64 -10.05
N ARG A 68 16.87 -9.47 -9.12
CA ARG A 68 17.25 -10.55 -8.21
C ARG A 68 16.20 -10.78 -7.13
N ALA A 69 15.56 -9.72 -6.63
CA ALA A 69 14.39 -9.84 -5.76
C ALA A 69 13.26 -10.61 -6.45
N LYS A 70 12.93 -10.28 -7.71
CA LYS A 70 11.93 -11.03 -8.51
C LYS A 70 12.27 -12.51 -8.63
N GLU A 71 13.52 -12.82 -8.96
CA GLU A 71 13.98 -14.21 -9.10
C GLU A 71 13.92 -14.97 -7.77
N ALA A 72 14.33 -14.34 -6.66
CA ALA A 72 14.28 -14.95 -5.34
C ALA A 72 12.84 -15.24 -4.88
N LEU A 73 11.93 -14.29 -5.07
CA LEU A 73 10.53 -14.46 -4.71
C LEU A 73 9.83 -15.53 -5.56
N ARG A 74 10.13 -15.64 -6.87
CA ARG A 74 9.58 -16.71 -7.71
C ARG A 74 9.99 -18.10 -7.24
N VAL A 75 11.26 -18.27 -6.86
CA VAL A 75 11.72 -19.55 -6.32
C VAL A 75 11.01 -19.88 -5.00
N LEU A 76 10.68 -18.86 -4.20
CA LEU A 76 9.97 -19.04 -2.94
C LEU A 76 8.48 -19.32 -3.12
N ALA A 77 7.84 -18.75 -4.14
CA ALA A 77 6.47 -19.06 -4.53
C ALA A 77 6.28 -20.54 -4.87
N ASP A 78 7.31 -21.18 -5.43
CA ASP A 78 7.32 -22.63 -5.73
C ASP A 78 7.71 -23.50 -4.52
N SER A 79 7.85 -22.95 -3.31
CA SER A 79 8.28 -23.69 -2.12
C SER A 79 7.14 -24.48 -1.45
N ASP A 80 7.50 -25.50 -0.66
CA ASP A 80 6.52 -26.34 0.06
C ASP A 80 5.83 -25.61 1.24
N ASP A 81 6.38 -24.48 1.70
CA ASP A 81 5.77 -23.68 2.77
C ASP A 81 4.68 -22.78 2.17
N ALA A 82 3.43 -23.20 2.33
CA ALA A 82 2.28 -22.48 1.76
C ALA A 82 2.20 -21.01 2.22
N VAL A 83 2.67 -20.70 3.43
CA VAL A 83 2.62 -19.33 3.96
C VAL A 83 3.67 -18.45 3.26
N ASP A 84 4.88 -18.96 3.10
CA ASP A 84 5.94 -18.24 2.40
C ASP A 84 5.66 -18.13 0.90
N ALA A 85 5.05 -19.16 0.30
CA ALA A 85 4.64 -19.18 -1.09
C ALA A 85 3.58 -18.11 -1.39
N GLU A 86 2.48 -18.09 -0.61
CA GLU A 86 1.42 -17.09 -0.75
C GLU A 86 1.95 -15.66 -0.53
N ALA A 87 2.82 -15.47 0.47
CA ALA A 87 3.43 -14.18 0.71
C ALA A 87 4.34 -13.74 -0.45
N ALA A 88 5.07 -14.67 -1.07
CA ALA A 88 5.92 -14.38 -2.21
C ALA A 88 5.12 -14.00 -3.46
N ASP A 89 4.00 -14.68 -3.72
CA ASP A 89 3.08 -14.33 -4.81
C ASP A 89 2.51 -12.93 -4.63
N LEU A 90 2.01 -12.61 -3.43
CA LEU A 90 1.51 -11.27 -3.11
C LEU A 90 2.60 -10.19 -3.29
N ALA A 91 3.85 -10.48 -2.86
CA ALA A 91 4.95 -9.56 -3.03
C ALA A 91 5.31 -9.34 -4.51
N LEU A 92 5.20 -10.37 -5.35
CA LEU A 92 5.40 -10.27 -6.79
C LEU A 92 4.28 -9.47 -7.47
N GLU A 93 3.03 -9.68 -7.07
CA GLU A 93 1.87 -8.89 -7.53
C GLU A 93 2.01 -7.42 -7.13
N GLU A 94 2.36 -7.14 -5.88
CA GLU A 94 2.60 -5.78 -5.38
C GLU A 94 3.71 -5.10 -6.19
N MET A 95 4.80 -5.83 -6.46
CA MET A 95 5.89 -5.31 -7.27
C MET A 95 5.48 -5.02 -8.72
N LEU A 96 4.53 -5.77 -9.28
CA LEU A 96 3.96 -5.49 -10.60
C LEU A 96 3.05 -4.25 -10.56
N PHE A 97 2.21 -4.13 -9.53
CA PHE A 97 1.27 -3.02 -9.37
C PHE A 97 1.97 -1.66 -9.19
N TYR A 98 3.07 -1.61 -8.42
CA TYR A 98 3.82 -0.37 -8.20
C TYR A 98 5.02 -0.18 -9.13
N GLY A 99 5.47 -1.23 -9.82
CA GLY A 99 6.66 -1.23 -10.68
C GLY A 99 6.37 -1.15 -12.17
N SER A 100 5.11 -1.21 -12.60
CA SER A 100 4.74 -0.82 -13.95
C SER A 100 4.82 0.71 -14.08
N ASP A 101 5.65 1.18 -14.99
CA ASP A 101 5.65 2.56 -15.48
C ASP A 101 4.30 2.93 -16.14
N GLU A 102 3.47 1.92 -16.41
CA GLU A 102 2.01 2.02 -16.47
C GLU A 102 1.51 2.22 -15.03
N GLY A 103 1.75 3.41 -14.49
CA GLY A 103 0.92 3.89 -13.40
C GLY A 103 -0.52 3.77 -13.89
N ILE A 104 -1.40 3.22 -13.08
CA ILE A 104 -2.84 3.39 -13.31
C ILE A 104 -3.03 4.89 -13.49
N GLU A 105 -3.34 5.33 -14.71
CA GLU A 105 -3.92 6.65 -14.94
C GLU A 105 -5.21 6.64 -14.13
N LEU A 106 -5.12 7.09 -12.88
CA LEU A 106 -6.21 7.08 -11.92
C LEU A 106 -7.30 8.11 -12.29
N PHE A 107 -7.15 8.71 -13.48
CA PHE A 107 -8.01 9.65 -14.15
C PHE A 107 -7.87 9.35 -15.65
N ASP A 108 -8.59 8.34 -16.15
CA ASP A 108 -9.09 8.45 -17.51
C ASP A 108 -10.17 9.52 -17.41
N ASP A 109 -9.76 10.77 -17.61
CA ASP A 109 -10.59 11.98 -17.64
C ASP A 109 -11.41 11.96 -18.95
N GLU A 110 -12.07 10.83 -19.26
CA GLU A 110 -13.25 10.86 -20.10
C GLU A 110 -14.33 11.48 -19.22
N GLU A 111 -14.41 12.82 -19.27
CA GLU A 111 -15.58 13.61 -18.93
C GLU A 111 -16.80 12.96 -19.61
N ASP A 112 -17.42 11.99 -18.95
CA ASP A 112 -18.83 11.71 -19.16
C ASP A 112 -19.55 12.97 -18.63
N GLU A 113 -19.75 13.92 -19.54
CA GLU A 113 -20.64 15.06 -19.44
C GLU A 113 -22.07 14.56 -19.12
N GLU A 114 -22.36 14.18 -17.89
CA GLU A 114 -23.74 14.14 -17.42
C GLU A 114 -23.83 14.21 -15.90
N ASP A 115 -23.38 15.32 -15.32
CA ASP A 115 -23.92 15.74 -14.04
C ASP A 115 -24.08 17.27 -14.04
N SER A 116 -25.24 17.66 -14.58
CA SER A 116 -25.82 19.00 -14.54
C SER A 116 -26.02 19.46 -13.09
N TRP A 117 -24.95 19.89 -12.43
CA TRP A 117 -25.02 20.63 -11.17
C TRP A 117 -24.87 22.12 -11.47
N ASP A 118 -25.97 22.73 -11.91
CA ASP A 118 -26.15 24.19 -11.97
C ASP A 118 -26.17 24.79 -10.55
N LEU A 119 -25.04 24.76 -9.84
CA LEU A 119 -24.88 25.38 -8.53
C LEU A 119 -23.59 26.22 -8.51
N ASP A 120 -23.78 27.54 -8.55
CA ASP A 120 -22.70 28.54 -8.51
C ASP A 120 -21.92 28.46 -7.17
N PRO A 121 -20.61 28.17 -7.18
CA PRO A 121 -19.77 28.03 -5.98
C PRO A 121 -19.58 29.28 -5.13
N TRP A 122 -20.20 30.42 -5.46
CA TRP A 122 -20.06 31.67 -4.70
C TRP A 122 -21.31 32.11 -3.92
N MET A 123 -22.34 31.26 -3.77
CA MET A 123 -23.43 31.54 -2.84
C MET A 123 -22.94 31.52 -1.39
N THR A 124 -22.79 32.70 -0.78
CA THR A 124 -22.55 32.87 0.65
C THR A 124 -23.84 32.68 1.46
N PHE A 125 -23.73 32.07 2.63
CA PHE A 125 -24.79 31.70 3.60
C PHE A 125 -25.69 32.85 4.12
N ASP A 126 -25.58 34.07 3.58
CA ASP A 126 -26.29 35.28 4.05
C ASP A 126 -27.56 35.61 3.22
N ASP A 127 -27.88 34.83 2.19
CA ASP A 127 -29.05 35.03 1.29
C ASP A 127 -30.22 34.07 1.56
N LEU A 128 -30.20 33.33 2.68
CA LEU A 128 -31.36 32.52 3.11
C LEU A 128 -32.38 33.45 3.79
N ASP A 129 -33.22 34.11 2.98
CA ASP A 129 -34.39 34.82 3.46
C ASP A 129 -35.35 33.82 4.13
N ASP A 130 -35.67 34.13 5.39
CA ASP A 130 -36.73 33.56 6.21
C ASP A 130 -38.08 33.71 5.49
N ASP A 131 -38.62 32.63 4.91
CA ASP A 131 -40.06 32.54 4.68
C ASP A 131 -40.57 31.09 4.79
N ASP A 132 -41.13 30.86 5.98
CA ASP A 132 -42.37 30.15 6.23
C ASP A 132 -42.38 28.62 6.29
N PHE A 133 -42.04 28.20 7.50
CA PHE A 133 -42.51 27.03 8.23
C PHE A 133 -44.06 26.90 8.26
N GLY A 134 -44.61 25.78 7.76
CA GLY A 134 -45.96 25.29 8.11
C GLY A 134 -46.80 24.88 6.88
N ALA A 135 -47.56 23.80 6.84
CA ALA A 135 -48.23 23.08 7.90
C ALA A 135 -48.52 21.61 7.50
N TYR A 136 -48.63 20.76 8.52
CA TYR A 136 -49.19 19.41 8.46
C TYR A 136 -50.73 19.43 8.41
N ALA A 137 -51.29 18.30 7.95
CA ALA A 137 -52.72 17.91 7.90
C ALA A 137 -53.51 18.56 6.75
N ASP A 138 -54.45 17.89 6.07
CA ASP A 138 -55.41 16.90 6.57
C ASP A 138 -56.09 16.15 5.40
N ASP A 139 -56.64 14.99 5.75
CA ASP A 139 -57.77 14.23 5.18
C ASP A 139 -58.32 14.40 3.74
N GLU A 140 -58.44 13.23 3.09
CA GLU A 140 -59.66 12.61 2.52
C GLU A 140 -60.40 13.12 1.25
N LEU A 141 -60.83 12.08 0.48
CA LEU A 141 -62.03 11.91 -0.35
C LEU A 141 -62.01 12.21 -1.87
N ASP A 142 -62.11 11.09 -2.62
CA ASP A 142 -63.01 10.77 -3.74
C ASP A 142 -63.33 11.80 -4.83
N GLU A 143 -63.14 11.42 -6.10
CA GLU A 143 -64.19 10.87 -6.98
C GLU A 143 -63.60 10.21 -8.25
#